data_AF-A0A972E6S1-F1
#
_entry.id   AF-A0A972E6S1-F1
#
_cell.length_a   1.000
_cell.length_b   1.000
_cell.length_c   1.000
_cell.angle_alpha   90.00
_cell.angle_beta   90.00
_cell.angle_gamma   90.00
#
_symmetry.space_group_name_H-M   'P 1'
#
loop_
_entity.id
_entity.type
_entity.pdbx_description
1 polymer ?
#
loop_
_entity_poly.entity_id
_entity_poly.type
_entity_poly.pdbx_seq_one_letter_code
_entity_poly.pdbx_strand_id
1 'polypeptide(L)'
;MRNYEEFRHLTYIEDPKNPFSAHYVLPSGASFYVEPVFHNHMTGLKERFPDAYPELVKKMLEMVEKHKKIVFTGSYERPVTVTEDNYLFYEITDVTNSVRLFYDDKSRGASYGD
;
A
#
# COMPACT_ATOMS: atom_id res chain seq x y z
N MET A 1 -16.89 4.53 -7.61
CA MET A 1 -16.51 3.18 -7.14
C MET A 1 -15.01 3.16 -6.89
N ARG A 2 -14.56 2.81 -5.69
CA ARG A 2 -13.13 2.72 -5.34
C ARG A 2 -12.61 1.29 -5.52
N ASN A 3 -12.89 0.73 -6.70
CA ASN A 3 -12.42 -0.60 -7.08
C ASN A 3 -11.18 -0.42 -7.95
N TYR A 4 -10.02 -0.46 -7.29
CA TYR A 4 -8.72 -0.24 -7.90
C TYR A 4 -8.35 -1.44 -8.78
N GLU A 5 -7.77 -1.18 -9.95
CA GLU A 5 -7.55 -2.17 -11.01
C GLU A 5 -6.72 -3.37 -10.53
N GLU A 6 -5.66 -3.10 -9.76
CA GLU A 6 -4.76 -4.07 -9.16
C GLU A 6 -5.45 -5.02 -8.18
N PHE A 7 -6.59 -4.63 -7.62
CA PHE A 7 -7.33 -5.40 -6.61
C PHE A 7 -8.69 -5.91 -7.12
N ARG A 8 -9.00 -5.75 -8.42
CA ARG A 8 -10.29 -6.19 -9.00
C ARG A 8 -10.57 -7.68 -8.87
N HIS A 9 -9.52 -8.48 -8.69
CA HIS A 9 -9.61 -9.93 -8.49
C HIS A 9 -9.93 -10.33 -7.04
N LEU A 10 -9.95 -9.35 -6.11
CA LEU A 10 -10.25 -9.55 -4.70
C LEU A 10 -11.71 -9.21 -4.39
N THR A 11 -12.18 -9.67 -3.23
CA THR A 11 -13.53 -9.32 -2.76
C THR A 11 -13.52 -7.92 -2.19
N TYR A 12 -14.22 -6.99 -2.84
CA TYR A 12 -14.45 -5.64 -2.32
C TYR A 12 -15.61 -5.63 -1.32
N ILE A 13 -15.41 -4.97 -0.18
CA ILE A 13 -16.44 -4.76 0.84
C ILE A 13 -16.73 -3.26 0.92
N GLU A 14 -18.00 -2.89 0.83
CA GLU A 14 -18.43 -1.53 1.12
C GLU A 14 -18.53 -1.36 2.65
N ASP A 15 -17.76 -0.43 3.20
CA ASP A 15 -17.80 -0.11 4.62
C ASP A 15 -18.30 1.34 4.83
N PRO A 16 -19.55 1.52 5.32
CA PRO A 16 -20.13 2.85 5.47
C PRO A 16 -19.44 3.68 6.56
N LYS A 17 -18.70 3.06 7.48
CA LYS A 17 -17.90 3.76 8.50
C LYS A 17 -16.63 4.38 7.92
N ASN A 18 -16.06 3.75 6.90
CA ASN A 18 -14.90 4.23 6.16
C ASN A 18 -15.26 4.54 4.72
N PRO A 19 -16.16 5.53 4.49
CA PRO A 19 -16.69 5.80 3.17
C PRO A 19 -15.66 6.45 2.25
N PHE A 20 -14.41 6.62 2.68
CA PHE A 20 -13.27 7.13 1.88
C PHE A 20 -12.21 6.07 1.55
N SER A 21 -12.16 4.99 2.32
CA SER A 21 -11.16 3.92 2.15
C SER A 21 -11.75 2.77 1.34
N ALA A 22 -10.92 2.09 0.55
CA ALA A 22 -11.32 0.88 -0.15
C ALA A 22 -10.99 -0.34 0.72
N HIS A 23 -11.97 -1.20 1.00
CA HIS A 23 -11.79 -2.39 1.82
C HIS A 23 -11.84 -3.64 0.95
N TYR A 24 -10.80 -4.47 1.05
CA TYR A 24 -10.67 -5.71 0.29
C TYR A 24 -10.41 -6.89 1.21
N VAL A 25 -10.88 -8.07 0.80
CA VAL A 25 -10.69 -9.35 1.49
C VAL A 25 -10.06 -10.36 0.56
N LEU A 26 -9.02 -11.03 1.07
CA LEU A 26 -8.30 -12.11 0.41
C LEU A 26 -9.06 -13.43 0.58
N PRO A 27 -8.83 -14.41 -0.31
CA PRO A 27 -9.44 -15.75 -0.20
C PRO A 27 -9.18 -16.45 1.14
N SER A 28 -8.08 -16.11 1.83
CA SER A 28 -7.72 -16.64 3.15
C SER A 28 -8.58 -16.08 4.31
N GLY A 29 -9.39 -15.05 4.04
CA GLY A 29 -10.10 -14.28 5.06
C GLY A 29 -9.31 -13.10 5.65
N ALA A 30 -8.05 -12.89 5.24
CA ALA A 30 -7.31 -11.67 5.58
C ALA A 30 -7.93 -10.45 4.90
N SER A 31 -7.90 -9.29 5.55
CA SER A 31 -8.52 -8.06 5.03
C SER A 31 -7.59 -6.86 5.15
N PHE A 32 -7.81 -5.89 4.25
CA PHE A 32 -7.07 -4.65 4.27
C PHE A 32 -7.85 -3.45 3.74
N TYR A 33 -7.51 -2.28 4.27
CA TYR A 33 -7.98 -1.00 3.77
C TYR A 33 -6.89 -0.31 2.96
N VAL A 34 -7.29 0.40 1.91
CA VAL A 34 -6.43 1.30 1.13
C VAL A 34 -7.03 2.69 1.14
N GLU A 35 -6.30 3.62 1.73
CA GLU A 35 -6.67 5.03 1.74
C GLU A 35 -6.41 5.71 0.38
N PRO A 36 -7.16 6.77 0.06
CA PRO A 36 -7.00 7.48 -1.20
C PRO A 36 -5.59 8.09 -1.34
N VAL A 37 -5.01 8.59 -0.25
CA VAL A 37 -3.64 9.16 -0.25
C VAL A 37 -2.60 8.08 -0.55
N PHE A 38 -2.74 6.91 0.09
CA PHE A 38 -1.86 5.76 -0.19
C PHE A 38 -1.97 5.33 -1.65
N HIS A 39 -3.19 5.18 -2.17
CA HIS A 39 -3.41 4.83 -3.57
C HIS A 39 -2.82 5.88 -4.52
N ASN A 40 -2.89 7.18 -4.20
CA ASN A 40 -2.25 8.20 -5.02
C ASN A 40 -0.73 8.01 -5.12
N HIS A 41 -0.07 7.62 -4.01
CA HIS A 41 1.35 7.26 -4.06
C HIS A 41 1.60 5.98 -4.88
N MET A 42 0.71 4.98 -4.81
CA MET A 42 0.79 3.79 -5.67
C MET A 42 0.72 4.17 -7.15
N THR A 43 -0.21 5.04 -7.56
CA THR A 43 -0.30 5.51 -8.94
C THR A 43 1.01 6.16 -9.39
N GLY A 44 1.57 7.05 -8.57
CA GLY A 44 2.86 7.67 -8.89
C GLY A 44 4.00 6.66 -9.02
N LEU A 45 4.01 5.59 -8.21
CA LEU A 45 4.98 4.49 -8.34
C LEU A 45 4.73 3.64 -9.60
N LYS A 46 3.47 3.39 -9.98
CA LYS A 46 3.10 2.68 -11.21
C LYS A 46 3.61 3.43 -12.44
N GLU A 47 3.47 4.75 -12.44
CA GLU A 47 3.95 5.61 -13.53
C GLU A 47 5.47 5.65 -13.61
N ARG A 48 6.15 5.68 -12.46
CA ARG A 48 7.61 5.84 -12.39
C ARG A 48 8.38 4.52 -12.55
N PHE A 49 7.81 3.41 -12.07
CA PHE A 49 8.42 2.08 -12.04
C PHE A 49 7.40 1.00 -12.44
N PRO A 50 6.89 1.02 -13.69
CA PRO A 50 5.85 0.10 -14.14
C PRO A 50 6.27 -1.38 -14.04
N ASP A 51 7.55 -1.70 -14.28
CA ASP A 51 8.09 -3.06 -14.19
C ASP A 51 8.13 -3.61 -12.75
N ALA A 52 8.34 -2.74 -11.76
CA ALA A 52 8.41 -3.14 -10.35
C ALA A 52 7.06 -3.05 -9.64
N TYR A 53 6.09 -2.36 -10.23
CA TYR A 53 4.75 -2.19 -9.66
C TYR A 53 4.03 -3.51 -9.33
N PRO A 54 4.07 -4.56 -10.18
CA PRO A 54 3.45 -5.84 -9.84
C PRO A 54 4.06 -6.50 -8.61
N GLU A 55 5.39 -6.39 -8.41
CA GLU A 55 6.07 -6.93 -7.23
C GLU A 55 5.69 -6.14 -5.97
N LEU A 56 5.52 -4.81 -6.07
CA LEU A 56 5.01 -3.99 -4.97
C LEU A 56 3.61 -4.44 -4.54
N VAL A 57 2.68 -4.57 -5.48
CA VAL A 57 1.31 -5.03 -5.20
C VAL A 57 1.33 -6.43 -4.57
N LYS A 58 2.11 -7.35 -5.15
CA LYS A 58 2.28 -8.69 -4.58
C LYS A 58 2.80 -8.63 -3.14
N LYS A 59 3.77 -7.76 -2.87
CA LYS A 59 4.33 -7.62 -1.52
C LYS A 59 3.32 -7.09 -0.51
N MET A 60 2.47 -6.15 -0.92
CA MET A 60 1.34 -5.71 -0.09
C MET A 60 0.45 -6.89 0.28
N LEU A 61 0.06 -7.72 -0.69
CA LEU A 61 -0.79 -8.88 -0.44
C LEU A 61 -0.10 -9.91 0.49
N GLU A 62 1.20 -10.14 0.34
CA GLU A 62 1.96 -10.99 1.27
C GLU A 62 1.95 -10.44 2.71
N MET A 63 2.07 -9.12 2.87
CA MET A 63 1.97 -8.48 4.19
C MET A 63 0.59 -8.68 4.79
N VAL A 64 -0.47 -8.52 3.99
CA VAL A 64 -1.85 -8.75 4.43
C VAL A 64 -2.05 -10.22 4.84
N GLU A 65 -1.54 -11.17 4.06
CA GLU A 65 -1.60 -12.60 4.40
C GLU A 65 -0.93 -12.91 5.73
N LYS A 66 0.21 -12.26 6.00
CA LYS A 66 1.01 -12.46 7.22
C LYS A 66 0.34 -11.84 8.46
N HIS A 67 -0.17 -10.62 8.33
CA HIS A 67 -0.67 -9.84 9.47
C HIS A 67 -2.19 -9.88 9.64
N LYS A 68 -2.91 -10.46 8.67
CA LYS A 68 -4.36 -10.66 8.61
C LYS A 68 -5.23 -9.40 8.53
N LYS A 69 -4.82 -8.30 9.16
CA LYS A 69 -5.57 -7.04 9.23
C LYS A 69 -4.63 -5.85 9.06
N ILE A 70 -4.70 -5.17 7.92
CA ILE A 70 -3.83 -4.03 7.59
C ILE A 70 -4.64 -2.81 7.12
N VAL A 71 -4.17 -1.62 7.46
CA VAL A 71 -4.58 -0.35 6.83
C VAL A 71 -3.37 0.24 6.12
N PHE A 72 -3.44 0.33 4.80
CA PHE A 72 -2.49 1.09 4.00
C PHE A 72 -2.90 2.57 3.99
N THR A 73 -2.16 3.37 4.74
CA THR A 73 -2.48 4.78 5.06
C THR A 73 -1.48 5.75 4.46
N GLY A 74 -1.93 6.96 4.14
CA GLY A 74 -1.03 8.05 3.76
C GLY A 74 -0.20 8.59 4.93
N SER A 75 -0.72 8.47 6.16
CA SER A 75 -0.04 8.86 7.39
C SER A 75 -0.49 8.01 8.57
N TYR A 76 0.42 7.31 9.25
CA TYR A 76 0.07 6.54 10.45
C TYR A 76 -0.26 7.45 11.66
N GLU A 77 0.23 8.68 11.68
CA GLU A 77 -0.04 9.66 12.76
C GLU A 77 -1.47 10.21 12.68
N ARG A 78 -2.05 10.25 11.48
CA ARG A 78 -3.39 10.76 11.21
C ARG A 78 -4.13 9.90 10.18
N PRO A 79 -4.43 8.63 10.51
CA PRO A 79 -5.17 7.77 9.60
C PRO A 79 -6.59 8.31 9.43
N VAL A 80 -7.08 8.29 8.19
CA VAL A 80 -8.48 8.63 7.88
C VAL A 80 -9.40 7.45 8.16
N THR A 81 -8.86 6.23 8.07
CA THR A 81 -9.57 4.98 8.31
C THR A 81 -9.72 4.71 9.81
N VAL A 82 -10.96 4.56 10.26
CA VAL A 82 -11.32 4.17 11.61
C VAL A 82 -11.59 2.66 11.63
N THR A 83 -10.74 1.90 12.31
CA THR A 83 -10.87 0.44 12.45
C THR A 83 -11.05 0.04 13.91
N GLU A 84 -11.53 -1.17 14.14
CA GLU A 84 -11.49 -1.80 15.48
C GLU A 84 -10.04 -2.12 15.89
N ASP A 85 -9.83 -2.42 17.18
CA ASP A 85 -8.54 -2.87 17.71
C ASP A 85 -7.95 -4.04 16.88
N ASN A 86 -6.62 -4.01 16.69
CA ASN A 86 -5.76 -4.99 16.00
C ASN A 86 -5.50 -4.80 14.48
N TYR A 87 -5.84 -3.68 13.86
CA TYR A 87 -5.31 -3.36 12.53
C TYR A 87 -3.91 -2.75 12.61
N LEU A 88 -3.01 -3.21 11.75
CA LEU A 88 -1.68 -2.60 11.59
C LEU A 88 -1.71 -1.54 10.50
N PHE A 89 -1.10 -0.40 10.77
CA PHE A 89 -1.02 0.70 9.82
C PHE A 89 0.34 0.67 9.12
N TYR A 90 0.33 0.71 7.79
CA TYR A 90 1.54 0.75 6.97
C TYR A 90 1.47 1.91 5.98
N GLU A 91 2.56 2.65 5.88
CA GLU A 91 2.72 3.72 4.89
C GLU A 91 3.35 3.19 3.60
N ILE A 92 3.33 4.01 2.55
CA ILE A 92 3.88 3.61 1.26
C ILE A 92 5.37 3.26 1.37
N THR A 93 6.10 3.97 2.24
CA THR A 93 7.53 3.80 2.55
C THR A 93 7.83 2.43 3.16
N ASP A 94 6.97 1.89 4.02
CA ASP A 94 7.13 0.54 4.58
C ASP A 94 7.10 -0.52 3.48
N VAL A 95 6.14 -0.40 2.56
CA VAL A 95 5.98 -1.34 1.44
C VAL A 95 7.15 -1.21 0.46
N THR A 96 7.48 0.01 0.05
CA THR A 96 8.53 0.28 -0.93
C THR A 96 9.94 -0.05 -0.41
N ASN A 97 10.20 0.13 0.89
CA ASN A 97 11.43 -0.35 1.53
C ASN A 97 11.56 -1.88 1.44
N SER A 98 10.45 -2.61 1.63
CA SER A 98 10.46 -4.07 1.62
C SER A 98 10.79 -4.68 0.25
N VAL A 99 10.50 -3.96 -0.84
CA VAL A 99 10.84 -4.34 -2.23
C VAL A 99 12.10 -3.65 -2.75
N ARG A 100 12.85 -2.93 -1.89
CA ARG A 100 14.06 -2.16 -2.24
C ARG A 100 13.88 -1.18 -3.40
N LEU A 101 12.66 -0.68 -3.62
CA LEU A 101 12.36 0.29 -4.69
C LEU A 101 13.07 1.65 -4.49
N PHE A 102 13.63 1.90 -3.31
CA PHE A 102 14.41 3.11 -3.01
C PHE A 102 15.93 2.97 -3.23
N TYR A 103 16.43 1.82 -3.68
CA TYR A 103 17.88 1.53 -3.65
C TYR A 103 18.50 1.25 -5.02
N ASP A 104 18.09 1.96 -6.07
CA ASP A 104 18.99 2.23 -7.21
C ASP A 104 18.76 3.66 -7.73
N ASP A 105 18.69 4.63 -6.83
CA ASP A 105 19.19 5.95 -7.20
C ASP A 105 20.72 5.83 -7.22
N LYS A 106 21.29 5.48 -8.38
CA LYS A 106 22.69 5.74 -8.70
C LYS A 106 22.92 7.25 -8.63
N SER A 107 23.04 7.78 -7.42
CA SER A 107 23.59 9.10 -7.14
C SER A 107 24.47 9.04 -5.89
N ARG A 108 25.44 8.12 -5.93
CA ARG A 108 26.77 8.38 -5.34
C ARG A 108 27.72 8.80 -6.46
N GLY A 109 27.35 9.90 -7.11
CA GLY A 109 28.20 10.70 -7.98
C GLY A 109 28.39 12.08 -7.37
N ALA A 110 28.95 12.13 -6.16
CA ALA A 110 29.48 13.36 -5.57
C ALA A 110 30.83 13.04 -4.93
N SER A 111 31.78 12.61 -5.75
CA SER A 111 33.18 12.98 -5.52
C SER A 111 33.31 14.47 -5.85
N TYR A 112 32.94 15.33 -4.91
CA TYR A 112 33.71 16.54 -4.68
C TYR A 112 34.81 16.07 -3.72
N GLY A 113 36.05 15.80 -4.12
CA GLY A 113 36.83 16.56 -5.08
C GLY A 113 37.41 17.77 -4.35
N ASP A 114 38.43 17.50 -3.54
CA ASP A 114 39.33 18.42 -2.80
C ASP A 114 38.71 19.31 -1.70
#